data_AF-A0A937AUF8-F1
#
_entry.id   AF-A0A937AUF8-F1
#
_cell.length_a   1.000
_cell.length_b   1.000
_cell.length_c   1.000
_cell.angle_alpha   90.00
_cell.angle_beta   90.00
_cell.angle_gamma   90.00
#
_symmetry.space_group_name_H-M   'P 1'
#
loop_
_entity.id
_entity.type
_entity.pdbx_description
1 polymer ?
#
loop_
_entity_poly.entity_id
_entity_poly.type
_entity_poly.pdbx_seq_one_letter_code
_entity_poly.pdbx_strand_id
1 'polypeptide(L)' 'MKKCEIEHDISIDQVVEILKKNGTFVTASEAEIILDFMINLASLSFQTNSNESRFVYPRQH' A
#
# COMPACT_ATOMS: atom_id res chain seq x y z
N MET A 1 10.34 10.57 12.09
CA MET A 1 8.97 10.12 11.76
C MET A 1 8.95 8.61 11.93
N LYS A 2 8.03 8.05 12.74
CA LYS A 2 7.89 6.59 12.86
C LYS A 2 7.34 6.08 11.53
N LYS A 3 8.06 5.14 10.88
CA LYS A 3 7.52 4.41 9.73
C LYS A 3 6.25 3.71 10.23
N CYS A 4 5.11 3.95 9.60
CA CYS A 4 3.98 3.04 9.75
C CYS A 4 4.41 1.74 9.07
N GLU A 5 4.89 0.79 9.86
CA GLU A 5 5.05 -0.59 9.44
C GLU A 5 3.63 -1.14 9.38
N ILE A 6 3.03 -1.07 8.20
CA ILE A 6 1.82 -1.85 7.94
C ILE A 6 2.33 -3.30 7.99
N GLU A 7 1.92 -4.05 9.00
CA GLU A 7 2.18 -5.50 9.05
C GLU A 7 1.15 -6.17 8.15
N HIS A 8 1.62 -6.92 7.15
CA HIS A 8 0.76 -7.64 6.23
C HIS A 8 1.03 -9.13 6.44
N ASP A 9 0.01 -9.87 6.86
CA ASP A 9 0.11 -11.31 7.13
C ASP A 9 -0.12 -12.14 5.85
N ILE A 10 0.32 -11.62 4.70
CA ILE A 10 0.19 -12.26 3.39
C ILE A 10 1.55 -12.75 2.93
N SER A 11 1.62 -14.06 2.65
CA SER A 11 2.78 -14.68 2.03
C SER A 11 2.82 -14.43 0.52
N ILE A 12 4.03 -14.45 -0.07
CA ILE A 12 4.22 -14.30 -1.51
C ILE A 12 3.46 -15.37 -2.30
N ASP A 13 3.38 -16.60 -1.79
CA ASP A 13 2.63 -17.69 -2.43
C ASP A 13 1.13 -17.37 -2.53
N GLN A 14 0.56 -16.75 -1.50
CA GLN A 14 -0.84 -16.30 -1.53
C GLN A 14 -1.05 -15.19 -2.57
N VAL A 15 -0.09 -14.27 -2.73
CA VAL A 15 -0.15 -13.22 -3.77
C VAL A 15 -0.16 -13.85 -5.15
N VAL A 16 0.74 -14.81 -5.40
CA VAL A 16 0.78 -15.56 -6.67
C VAL A 16 -0.54 -16.27 -6.93
N GLU A 17 -1.14 -16.94 -5.93
CA GLU A 17 -2.43 -17.59 -6.08
C GLU A 17 -3.57 -16.62 -6.40
N ILE A 18 -3.61 -15.46 -5.72
CA ILE A 18 -4.62 -14.42 -5.96
C ILE A 18 -4.50 -13.90 -7.39
N LEU A 19 -3.29 -13.55 -7.84
CA LEU A 19 -3.06 -13.05 -9.18
C LEU A 19 -3.44 -14.10 -10.23
N LYS A 20 -3.08 -15.37 -9.99
CA LYS A 20 -3.43 -16.49 -10.87
C LYS A 20 -4.93 -16.71 -11.00
N LYS A 21 -5.68 -16.59 -9.89
CA LYS A 21 -7.16 -16.67 -9.90
C LYS A 21 -7.81 -15.58 -10.75
N ASN A 22 -7.12 -14.45 -10.92
CA ASN A 22 -7.55 -13.33 -11.77
C ASN A 22 -6.95 -13.35 -13.18
N GLY A 23 -6.36 -14.49 -13.59
CA GLY A 23 -5.79 -14.67 -14.93
C GLY A 23 -4.43 -14.00 -15.14
N THR A 24 -3.77 -13.53 -14.07
CA THR A 24 -2.43 -12.95 -14.13
C THR A 24 -1.42 -13.96 -13.57
N PHE A 25 -0.51 -14.42 -14.42
CA PHE A 25 0.52 -15.38 -14.03
C PHE A 25 1.83 -14.64 -13.81
N VAL A 26 2.37 -14.74 -12.59
CA VAL A 26 3.60 -14.10 -12.19
C VAL A 26 4.49 -15.08 -11.45
N THR A 27 5.79 -14.83 -11.50
CA THR A 27 6.79 -15.48 -10.65
C THR A 27 6.72 -14.97 -9.22
N ALA A 28 7.33 -15.68 -8.27
CA ALA A 28 7.40 -15.25 -6.88
C ALA A 28 8.08 -13.88 -6.73
N SER A 29 9.16 -13.62 -7.49
CA SER A 29 9.86 -12.32 -7.48
C SER A 29 9.00 -11.18 -8.02
N GLU A 30 8.20 -11.44 -9.06
CA GLU A 30 7.27 -10.43 -9.57
C GLU A 30 6.14 -10.16 -8.58
N ALA A 31 5.63 -11.20 -7.90
CA ALA A 31 4.63 -11.06 -6.86
C ALA A 31 5.15 -10.25 -5.65
N GLU A 32 6.41 -10.43 -5.26
CA GLU A 32 7.08 -9.64 -4.23
C GLU A 32 7.15 -8.15 -4.61
N ILE A 33 7.60 -7.84 -5.83
CA ILE A 33 7.66 -6.45 -6.34
C ILE A 33 6.27 -5.81 -6.36
N ILE A 34 5.25 -6.55 -6.80
CA ILE A 34 3.87 -6.07 -6.84
C ILE A 34 3.35 -5.80 -5.43
N LEU A 35 3.59 -6.72 -4.49
CA LEU A 35 3.20 -6.54 -3.10
C LEU A 35 3.84 -5.28 -2.51
N ASP A 36 5.16 -5.13 -2.64
CA ASP A 36 5.89 -3.96 -2.16
C ASP A 36 5.36 -2.65 -2.77
N PHE A 37 5.07 -2.64 -4.07
CA PHE A 37 4.48 -1.48 -4.72
C PHE A 37 3.12 -1.10 -4.11
N MET A 38 2.25 -2.09 -3.90
CA MET A 38 0.92 -1.88 -3.32
C MET A 38 0.99 -1.37 -1.87
N ILE A 39 1.92 -1.90 -1.07
CA ILE A 39 2.18 -1.45 0.30
C ILE A 39 2.63 0.00 0.32
N ASN A 40 3.60 0.34 -0.54
CA ASN A 40 4.10 1.71 -0.65
C ASN A 40 2.99 2.68 -1.08
N LEU A 41 2.16 2.28 -2.04
CA LEU A 41 1.02 3.08 -2.50
C LEU A 41 -0.02 3.29 -1.39
N ALA A 42 -0.36 2.24 -0.64
CA ALA A 42 -1.27 2.32 0.50
C ALA A 42 -0.70 3.22 1.60
N SER A 43 0.59 3.11 1.91
CA SER A 43 1.27 3.97 2.89
C SER A 43 1.20 5.44 2.48
N LEU A 44 1.42 5.75 1.20
CA LEU A 44 1.28 7.09 0.67
C LEU A 44 -0.15 7.63 0.84
N SER A 45 -1.18 6.83 0.53
CA SER A 45 -2.58 7.27 0.67
C SER A 45 -2.96 7.57 2.13
N PHE A 46 -2.49 6.77 3.08
CA PHE A 46 -2.65 7.06 4.51
C PHE A 46 -1.99 8.38 4.93
N GLN A 47 -0.80 8.68 4.42
CA GLN A 47 -0.11 9.95 4.70
C GLN A 47 -0.89 11.15 4.13
N THR A 48 -1.47 11.01 2.94
CA THR A 48 -2.27 12.08 2.33
C THR A 48 -3.51 12.40 3.17
N ASN A 49 -4.27 11.39 3.60
CA ASN A 49 -5.46 11.58 4.45
C ASN A 49 -5.10 12.18 5.83
N SER A 50 -3.97 11.75 6.41
CA SER A 50 -3.42 12.35 7.63
C SER A 50 -3.14 13.85 7.44
N ASN A 51 -2.62 14.25 6.28
CA ASN A 51 -2.27 15.64 6.00
C ASN A 51 -3.48 16.52 5.64
N GLU A 52 -4.57 15.98 5.09
CA GLU A 52 -5.81 16.75 4.87
C GLU A 52 -6.38 17.31 6.19
N SER A 53 -6.27 16.56 7.29
CA SER A 53 -6.70 17.04 8.62
C SER A 53 -5.87 18.22 9.18
N ARG A 54 -4.71 18.53 8.58
CA ARG A 54 -3.84 19.65 8.96
C ARG A 54 -4.09 20.92 8.16
N PHE A 55 -4.90 20.89 7.10
CA PHE A 55 -5.33 22.09 6.40
C PHE A 55 -6.41 22.82 7.20
N VAL A 56 -5.99 23.48 8.28
CA VAL A 56 -6.78 24.55 8.88
C VAL A 56 -6.72 25.73 7.93
N TYR A 57 -7.78 25.97 7.16
CA TYR A 57 -7.92 27.22 6.44
C TYR A 57 -7.88 28.36 7.47
N PRO A 58 -6.91 29.29 7.40
CA PRO A 58 -7.00 30.49 8.22
C PRO A 58 -8.29 31.20 7.80
N ARG A 59 -9.24 31.36 8.73
CA ARG A 59 -10.42 32.19 8.49
C ARG A 59 -9.88 33.57 8.11
N GLN A 60 -10.08 33.96 6.86
CA GLN A 60 -9.81 35.32 6.43
C GLN A 60 -10.76 36.22 7.23
N HIS A 61 -10.15 37.08 8.03
CA HIS A 61 -10.80 37.99 8.97
C HIS A 61 -11.27 39.26 8.26
#